data_AF-A0A2W6C5N2-F1
#
_entry.id   AF-A0A2W6C5N2-F1
#
_cell.length_a   1.000
_cell.length_b   1.000
_cell.length_c   1.000
_cell.angle_alpha   90.00
_cell.angle_beta   90.00
_cell.angle_gamma   90.00
#
_symmetry.space_group_name_H-M   'P 1'
#
loop_
_entity.id
_entity.type
_entity.pdbx_description
1 polymer ?
#
loop_
_entity_poly.entity_id
_entity_poly.type
_entity_poly.pdbx_seq_one_letter_code
_entity_poly.pdbx_strand_id
1 'polypeptide(L)' 'MGSALVRHVLATAVEVNLNAACKAVVVTALHEQARSWWLKLGFAPLEDDGLELYVLTADIQKTLG' A
#
# COMPACT_ATOMS: atom_id res chain seq x y z
N MET A 1 -13.07 10.54 -3.34
CA MET A 1 -13.38 9.98 -2.01
C MET A 1 -12.51 8.78 -1.65
N GLY A 2 -12.41 7.72 -2.47
CA GLY A 2 -11.57 6.56 -2.16
C GLY A 2 -10.08 6.87 -1.93
N SER A 3 -9.48 7.79 -2.69
CA SER A 3 -8.06 8.18 -2.55
C SER A 3 -7.74 8.88 -1.22
N ALA A 4 -8.65 9.71 -0.70
CA ALA A 4 -8.43 10.41 0.57
C ALA A 4 -8.45 9.45 1.76
N LEU A 5 -9.36 8.49 1.76
CA LEU A 5 -9.42 7.44 2.77
C LEU A 5 -8.15 6.57 2.72
N VAL A 6 -7.70 6.18 1.53
CA VAL A 6 -6.46 5.40 1.40
C VAL A 6 -5.23 6.18 1.83
N ARG A 7 -5.14 7.48 1.53
CA ARG A 7 -4.06 8.33 2.05
C ARG A 7 -4.05 8.35 3.58
N HIS A 8 -5.22 8.47 4.20
CA HIS A 8 -5.35 8.44 5.66
C HIS A 8 -4.93 7.08 6.24
N VAL A 9 -5.42 5.97 5.68
CA VAL A 9 -5.05 4.62 6.12
C VAL A 9 -3.54 4.38 5.98
N LEU A 10 -2.93 4.81 4.88
CA LEU A 10 -1.48 4.67 4.66
C LEU A 10 -0.66 5.51 5.63
N ALA A 11 -1.11 6.74 5.97
CA ALA A 11 -0.46 7.55 6.98
C ALA A 11 -0.47 6.86 8.35
N THR A 12 -1.62 6.33 8.77
CA THR A 12 -1.75 5.55 10.01
C THR A 12 -0.89 4.29 9.97
N ALA A 13 -0.84 3.59 8.83
CA ALA A 13 -0.02 2.39 8.69
C ALA A 13 1.49 2.68 8.80
N VAL A 14 1.96 3.85 8.32
CA VAL A 14 3.35 4.29 8.51
C VAL A 14 3.66 4.46 9.99
N GLU A 15 2.81 5.14 10.75
CA GLU A 15 3.00 5.34 12.19
C GLU A 15 3.09 4.00 12.94
N VAL A 16 2.17 3.07 12.64
CA VAL A 16 2.18 1.73 13.23
C VAL A 16 3.45 0.97 12.83
N ASN A 17 3.83 1.01 11.55
CA ASN A 17 4.99 0.27 11.06
C ASN A 17 6.30 0.74 11.70
N LEU A 18 6.46 2.04 11.92
CA LEU A 18 7.64 2.59 12.60
C LEU A 18 7.74 2.13 14.06
N ASN A 19 6.61 2.09 14.77
CA ASN A 19 6.57 1.64 16.16
C ASN A 19 6.73 0.12 16.30
N ALA A 20 6.27 -0.65 15.32
CA ALA A 20 6.30 -2.11 15.32
C ALA A 20 7.50 -2.73 14.58
N ALA A 21 8.44 -1.90 14.09
CA ALA A 21 9.57 -2.33 13.27
C ALA A 21 9.17 -3.10 11.98
N CYS A 22 8.03 -2.73 11.37
CA CYS A 22 7.54 -3.29 10.11
C CYS A 22 8.04 -2.48 8.89
N LYS A 23 8.24 -3.17 7.77
CA LYS A 23 8.83 -2.57 6.55
C LYS A 23 7.83 -2.25 5.43
N ALA A 24 6.61 -2.78 5.49
CA ALA A 24 5.67 -2.69 4.38
C ALA A 24 4.21 -2.77 4.85
N VAL A 25 3.30 -2.35 3.98
CA VAL A 25 1.87 -2.66 4.04
C VAL A 25 1.56 -3.67 2.94
N VAL A 26 0.82 -4.72 3.27
CA VAL A 26 0.36 -5.75 2.30
C VAL A 26 -1.15 -5.65 2.16
N VAL A 27 -1.64 -5.76 0.93
CA VAL A 27 -3.05 -5.80 0.59
C VAL A 27 -3.33 -6.97 -0.35
N THR A 28 -4.52 -7.57 -0.23
CA THR A 28 -5.02 -8.51 -1.23
C THR A 28 -6.13 -7.82 -2.01
N ALA A 29 -5.93 -7.61 -3.30
CA ALA A 29 -6.93 -7.06 -4.19
C ALA A 29 -8.11 -8.03 -4.35
N LEU A 30 -9.33 -7.49 -4.44
CA LEU A 30 -10.54 -8.31 -4.60
C LEU A 30 -10.64 -8.94 -6.01
N HIS A 31 -10.03 -8.32 -7.01
CA HIS A 31 -10.07 -8.72 -8.42
C HIS A 31 -9.05 -7.89 -9.23
N GLU A 32 -8.81 -8.26 -10.49
CA GLU A 32 -7.84 -7.62 -11.40
C GLU A 32 -8.00 -6.10 -11.54
N GLN A 33 -9.24 -5.60 -11.60
CA GLN A 33 -9.47 -4.15 -11.65
C GLN A 33 -9.01 -3.44 -10.36
N ALA A 34 -9.17 -4.07 -9.20
CA ALA A 34 -8.67 -3.54 -7.93
C ALA A 34 -7.15 -3.63 -7.85
N ARG A 35 -6.55 -4.73 -8.35
CA ARG A 35 -5.08 -4.88 -8.49
C ARG A 35 -4.51 -3.72 -9.32
N SER A 36 -5.10 -3.47 -10.49
CA SER A 36 -4.71 -2.36 -11.38
C SER A 36 -4.82 -0.98 -10.70
N TRP A 37 -5.75 -0.82 -9.76
CA TRP A 37 -5.88 0.41 -9.00
C TRP A 37 -4.79 0.56 -7.94
N TRP A 38 -4.46 -0.50 -7.20
CA TRP A 38 -3.36 -0.51 -6.23
C TRP A 38 -1.99 -0.30 -6.88
N LEU A 39 -1.74 -0.89 -8.05
CA LEU A 39 -0.52 -0.68 -8.84
C LEU A 39 -0.31 0.81 -9.16
N LYS A 40 -1.39 1.54 -9.52
CA LYS A 40 -1.34 2.99 -9.78
C LYS A 40 -1.02 3.82 -8.54
N LEU A 41 -1.23 3.28 -7.34
CA LEU A 41 -0.90 3.91 -6.07
C LEU A 41 0.52 3.59 -5.59
N GLY A 42 1.33 2.90 -6.41
CA GLY A 42 2.73 2.58 -6.10
C GLY A 42 2.91 1.27 -5.33
N PHE A 43 1.87 0.45 -5.20
CA PHE A 43 2.04 -0.92 -4.71
C PHE A 43 2.69 -1.78 -5.80
N ALA A 44 3.55 -2.72 -5.38
CA ALA A 44 4.16 -3.73 -6.22
C ALA A 44 3.50 -5.10 -5.92
N PRO A 45 3.34 -5.97 -6.93
CA PRO A 45 2.82 -7.31 -6.68
C PRO A 45 3.86 -8.16 -5.91
N LEU A 46 3.40 -9.07 -5.04
CA LEU A 46 4.27 -10.06 -4.39
C LEU A 46 4.70 -11.17 -5.35
N GLU A 47 3.82 -11.52 -6.29
CA GLU A 47 4.04 -12.46 -7.39
C GLU A 47 3.53 -11.83 -8.69
N ASP A 48 4.18 -12.06 -9.83
CA ASP A 48 3.94 -11.33 -11.09
C ASP A 48 2.44 -11.17 -11.45
N ASP A 49 1.64 -12.23 -11.31
CA ASP A 49 0.20 -12.26 -11.60
C ASP A 49 -0.67 -12.39 -10.34
N GLY A 50 -0.12 -12.14 -9.15
CA GLY A 50 -0.82 -12.25 -7.88
C GLY A 50 -1.73 -11.07 -7.56
N LEU A 51 -2.79 -11.33 -6.80
CA LEU A 51 -3.65 -10.30 -6.21
C LEU A 51 -3.09 -9.72 -4.90
N GLU A 52 -2.02 -10.31 -4.36
CA GLU A 52 -1.33 -9.77 -3.19
C GLU A 52 -0.30 -8.74 -3.64
N LEU A 53 -0.40 -7.54 -3.06
CA LEU A 53 0.50 -6.44 -3.34
C LEU A 53 1.05 -5.86 -2.05
N TYR A 54 2.21 -5.22 -2.14
CA TYR A 54 2.83 -4.54 -1.03
C TYR A 54 3.34 -3.15 -1.43
N VAL A 55 3.51 -2.29 -0.44
CA VAL A 55 4.25 -1.03 -0.59
C VAL A 55 5.15 -0.85 0.63
N LEU A 56 6.39 -0.41 0.42
CA LEU A 56 7.34 -0.21 1.51
C LEU A 56 6.97 1.03 2.32
N THR A 57 7.13 0.97 3.64
CA THR A 57 6.92 2.12 4.55
C THR A 57 7.73 3.34 4.08
N ALA A 58 8.97 3.12 3.62
CA ALA A 58 9.84 4.17 3.10
C ALA A 58 9.30 4.85 1.83
N ASP A 59 8.58 4.13 0.98
CA ASP A 59 8.03 4.68 -0.26
C ASP A 59 6.69 5.40 -0.01
N ILE A 60 5.91 4.94 0.97
CA ILE A 60 4.74 5.69 1.46
C ILE A 60 5.20 7.06 2.00
N GLN A 61 6.26 7.10 2.81
CA GLN A 61 6.77 8.34 3.41
C GLN A 61 7.19 9.38 2.35
N LYS A 62 7.83 8.96 1.25
CA LYS A 62 8.17 9.84 0.13
C LYS A 62 6.95 10.45 -0.58
N THR A 63 5.82 9.76 -0.52
CA THR A 63 4.58 10.14 -1.23
C THR A 63 3.63 10.98 -0.35
N LEU A 64 3.76 10.86 0.97
CA LEU A 64 2.96 11.62 1.94
C LEU A 64 3.59 12.96 2.32
N GLY A 65 4.92 13.06 2.25
CA GLY A 65 5.69 14.29 2.51
C GLY A 65 5.57 15.35 1.43
#